data_AF-A0A8C0GZQ6-F1
#
_entry.id   AF-A0A8C0GZQ6-F1
#
_cell.length_a   1.000
_cell.length_b   1.000
_cell.length_c   1.000
_cell.angle_alpha   90.00
_cell.angle_beta   90.00
_cell.angle_gamma   90.00
#
_symmetry.space_group_name_H-M   'P 1'
#
loop_
_entity.id
_entity.type
_entity.pdbx_description
1 polymer ?
#
loop_
_entity_poly.entity_id
_entity_poly.type
_entity_poly.pdbx_seq_one_letter_code
_entity_poly.pdbx_strand_id
1 'polypeptide(L)'
;MANKGPSYGLSRDVQSKIEKKYDDELEERLVEWIVAQCGAGVGRPERGRLGFQVWLKNGVVLSELVNSLYPEGSKPVKIPKPPPTMVFKQMEQVAQFLKAAEDYGVVKTDIFQTVDLFEGKDIAAVQRTVMALGSLAVTKNDGHYRGDPSWFMK
;
A
#
# COMPACT_ATOMS: atom_id res chain seq x y z
N MET A 1 -0.67 -34.34 -29.47
CA MET A 1 -1.48 -33.12 -29.65
C MET A 1 -2.04 -32.74 -28.29
N ALA A 2 -1.50 -31.71 -27.63
CA ALA A 2 -1.93 -31.31 -26.29
C ALA A 2 -2.79 -30.05 -26.38
N ASN A 3 -4.11 -30.23 -26.28
CA ASN A 3 -5.08 -29.14 -26.22
C ASN A 3 -4.94 -28.40 -24.88
N LYS A 4 -4.31 -27.21 -24.89
CA LYS A 4 -4.56 -26.15 -23.90
C LYS A 4 -5.61 -25.22 -24.49
N GLY A 5 -6.87 -25.43 -24.11
CA GLY A 5 -7.96 -24.50 -24.43
C GLY A 5 -7.75 -23.14 -23.75
N PRO A 6 -8.28 -22.04 -24.33
CA PRO A 6 -8.03 -20.68 -23.85
C PRO A 6 -8.70 -20.45 -22.48
N SER A 7 -7.89 -20.36 -21.43
CA SER A 7 -8.31 -20.09 -20.05
C SER A 7 -8.59 -18.60 -19.81
N TYR A 8 -9.18 -17.91 -20.80
CA TYR A 8 -9.27 -16.45 -20.85
C TYR A 8 -10.59 -15.87 -20.28
N GLY A 9 -11.62 -16.68 -20.07
CA GLY A 9 -12.90 -16.23 -19.49
C GLY A 9 -12.83 -16.06 -17.98
N LEU A 10 -12.51 -17.15 -17.26
CA LEU A 10 -12.50 -17.19 -15.79
C LEU A 10 -11.57 -16.14 -15.16
N SER A 11 -10.40 -15.90 -15.75
CA SER A 11 -9.44 -14.90 -15.26
C SER A 11 -9.94 -13.46 -15.44
N ARG A 12 -10.69 -13.16 -16.52
CA ARG A 12 -11.25 -11.82 -16.77
C ARG A 12 -12.40 -11.50 -15.83
N ASP A 13 -13.29 -12.46 -15.56
CA ASP A 13 -14.38 -12.29 -14.59
C ASP A 13 -13.87 -12.08 -13.17
N VAL A 14 -12.83 -12.82 -12.77
CA VAL A 14 -12.16 -12.65 -11.48
C VAL A 14 -11.50 -11.28 -11.38
N GLN A 15 -10.76 -10.87 -12.41
CA GLN A 15 -10.13 -9.54 -12.44
C GLN A 15 -11.18 -8.44 -12.35
N SER A 16 -12.27 -8.50 -13.12
CA SER A 16 -13.34 -7.51 -13.08
C SER A 16 -13.99 -7.39 -11.69
N LYS A 17 -14.16 -8.52 -10.97
CA LYS A 17 -14.67 -8.51 -9.60
C LYS A 17 -13.70 -7.88 -8.61
N ILE A 18 -12.40 -8.09 -8.78
CA ILE A 18 -11.35 -7.45 -7.97
C ILE A 18 -11.34 -5.95 -8.23
N GLU A 19 -11.43 -5.53 -9.48
CA GLU A 19 -11.46 -4.13 -9.88
C GLU A 19 -12.66 -3.39 -9.29
N LYS A 20 -13.82 -4.05 -9.22
CA LYS A 20 -15.01 -3.51 -8.55
C LYS A 20 -14.88 -3.34 -7.02
N LYS A 21 -13.86 -3.92 -6.40
CA LYS A 21 -13.57 -3.70 -4.97
C LYS A 21 -12.72 -2.45 -4.74
N TYR A 22 -12.20 -1.85 -5.81
CA TYR A 22 -11.51 -0.57 -5.71
C TYR A 22 -12.51 0.51 -5.33
N ASP A 23 -12.16 1.30 -4.33
CA ASP A 23 -13.02 2.36 -3.80
C ASP A 23 -12.29 3.69 -3.97
N ASP A 24 -12.80 4.54 -4.87
CA ASP A 24 -12.20 5.84 -5.16
C ASP A 24 -12.29 6.79 -3.95
N GLU A 25 -13.35 6.74 -3.13
CA GLU A 25 -13.46 7.55 -1.92
C GLU A 25 -12.43 7.11 -0.86
N LEU A 26 -12.20 5.79 -0.77
CA LEU A 26 -11.14 5.24 0.07
C LEU A 26 -9.76 5.67 -0.44
N GLU A 27 -9.51 5.67 -1.75
CA GLU A 27 -8.25 6.17 -2.34
C GLU A 27 -7.96 7.59 -1.84
N GLU A 28 -8.91 8.51 -1.99
CA GLU A 28 -8.71 9.91 -1.59
C GLU A 28 -8.37 10.04 -0.11
N ARG A 29 -9.08 9.30 0.76
CA ARG A 29 -8.81 9.29 2.19
C ARG A 29 -7.43 8.74 2.52
N LEU A 30 -7.02 7.65 1.87
CA LEU A 30 -5.70 7.06 2.07
C LEU A 30 -4.58 8.00 1.60
N VAL A 31 -4.78 8.70 0.47
CA VAL A 31 -3.83 9.71 -0.03
C VAL A 31 -3.68 10.86 0.96
N GLU A 32 -4.79 11.43 1.45
CA GLU A 32 -4.76 12.50 2.44
C GLU A 32 -4.05 12.05 3.72
N TRP A 33 -4.31 10.82 4.18
CA TRP A 33 -3.63 10.27 5.34
C TRP A 33 -2.13 10.11 5.12
N ILE A 34 -1.70 9.49 4.01
CA ILE A 34 -0.28 9.29 3.73
C ILE A 34 0.45 10.64 3.64
N VAL A 35 -0.17 11.67 3.07
CA VAL A 35 0.41 13.02 3.01
C VAL A 35 0.48 13.67 4.40
N ALA A 36 -0.57 13.54 5.22
CA ALA A 36 -0.56 14.04 6.60
C ALA A 36 0.51 13.35 7.46
N GLN A 37 0.71 12.05 7.21
CA GLN A 37 1.59 11.20 7.97
C GLN A 37 3.08 11.37 7.59
N CYS A 38 3.39 11.30 6.29
CA CYS A 38 4.75 11.41 5.75
C CYS A 38 5.17 12.87 5.48
N GLY A 39 4.22 13.80 5.36
CA GLY A 39 4.44 15.20 4.98
C GLY A 39 4.43 15.43 3.46
N ALA A 40 4.51 16.69 3.04
CA ALA A 40 4.41 17.08 1.62
C ALA A 40 5.52 16.52 0.71
N GLY A 41 6.61 16.01 1.28
CA GLY A 41 7.76 15.48 0.52
C GLY A 41 7.46 14.21 -0.29
N VAL A 42 6.40 13.45 0.05
CA VAL A 42 5.99 12.27 -0.73
C VAL A 42 5.17 12.64 -1.97
N GLY A 43 4.72 13.88 -2.11
CA GLY A 43 3.85 14.32 -3.19
C GLY A 43 2.43 13.74 -3.09
N ARG A 44 1.65 13.89 -4.16
CA ARG A 44 0.28 13.36 -4.30
C ARG A 44 0.18 12.60 -5.64
N PRO A 45 -0.52 11.46 -5.69
CA PRO A 45 -0.76 10.76 -6.94
C PRO A 45 -1.72 11.54 -7.84
N GLU A 46 -1.70 11.23 -9.14
CA GLU A 46 -2.84 11.53 -10.01
C GLU A 46 -4.06 10.72 -9.54
N ARG A 47 -5.25 11.32 -9.64
CA ARG A 47 -6.49 10.66 -9.24
C ARG A 47 -6.71 9.37 -10.02
N GLY A 48 -7.16 8.35 -9.31
CA GLY A 48 -7.54 7.07 -9.87
C GLY A 48 -6.45 6.00 -9.72
N ARG A 49 -6.89 4.76 -9.88
CA ARG A 49 -6.10 3.55 -9.60
C ARG A 49 -4.68 3.54 -10.17
N LEU A 50 -4.48 3.98 -11.41
CA LEU A 50 -3.15 3.94 -12.03
C LEU A 50 -2.19 4.95 -11.37
N GLY A 51 -2.67 6.16 -11.06
CA GLY A 51 -1.88 7.18 -10.39
C GLY A 51 -1.51 6.74 -8.97
N PHE A 52 -2.48 6.20 -8.23
CA PHE A 52 -2.25 5.62 -6.91
C PHE A 52 -1.22 4.47 -6.94
N GLN A 53 -1.34 3.56 -7.91
CA GLN A 53 -0.39 2.48 -8.10
C GLN A 53 1.03 3.02 -8.36
N VAL A 54 1.20 3.89 -9.36
CA VAL A 54 2.52 4.40 -9.78
C VAL A 54 3.22 5.12 -8.64
N TRP A 55 2.48 5.88 -7.84
CA TRP A 55 2.99 6.60 -6.69
C TRP A 55 3.56 5.68 -5.61
N LEU A 56 2.90 4.55 -5.33
CA LEU A 56 3.34 3.59 -4.31
C LEU A 56 4.32 2.54 -4.86
N LYS A 57 4.37 2.33 -6.18
CA LYS A 57 5.08 1.21 -6.84
C LYS A 57 6.56 1.11 -6.52
N ASN A 58 7.26 2.22 -6.31
CA ASN A 58 8.69 2.21 -5.97
C ASN A 58 8.98 1.83 -4.51
N GLY A 59 7.93 1.70 -3.68
CA GLY A 59 8.00 1.32 -2.27
C GLY A 59 8.50 2.41 -1.32
N VAL A 60 8.98 3.56 -1.81
CA VAL A 60 9.54 4.63 -0.97
C VAL A 60 8.46 5.27 -0.12
N VAL A 61 7.32 5.64 -0.72
CA VAL A 61 6.19 6.25 -0.01
C VAL A 61 5.64 5.31 1.07
N LEU A 62 5.50 4.02 0.76
CA LEU A 62 5.08 3.00 1.72
C LEU A 62 6.08 2.84 2.86
N SER A 63 7.38 2.93 2.56
CA SER A 63 8.44 2.83 3.57
C SER A 63 8.46 4.06 4.49
N GLU A 64 8.28 5.27 3.95
CA GLU A 64 8.10 6.50 4.72
C GLU A 64 6.86 6.35 5.63
N LEU A 65 5.76 5.82 5.10
CA LEU A 65 4.51 5.61 5.83
C LEU A 65 4.71 4.71 7.05
N VAL A 66 5.23 3.50 6.86
CA VAL A 66 5.41 2.61 8.02
C VAL A 66 6.46 3.17 8.98
N ASN A 67 7.55 3.77 8.50
CA ASN A 67 8.57 4.35 9.37
C ASN A 67 8.06 5.52 10.21
N SER A 68 7.13 6.31 9.70
CA SER A 68 6.54 7.43 10.44
C SER A 68 5.70 6.98 11.64
N LEU A 69 5.23 5.73 11.63
CA LEU A 69 4.49 5.11 12.74
C LEU A 69 5.40 4.56 13.84
N TYR A 70 6.72 4.63 13.64
CA TYR A 70 7.72 4.21 14.60
C TYR A 70 8.52 5.43 15.08
N PRO A 71 9.07 5.37 16.31
CA PRO A 71 9.99 6.40 16.79
C PRO A 71 11.27 6.40 15.95
N GLU A 72 11.98 7.54 15.94
CA GLU A 72 13.10 7.76 15.03
C GLU A 72 14.22 6.71 15.13
N GLY A 73 14.43 6.14 16.32
CA GLY A 73 15.43 5.10 16.59
C GLY A 73 14.99 3.66 16.30
N SER A 74 13.75 3.42 15.87
CA SER A 74 13.21 2.07 15.65
C SER A 74 12.50 1.92 14.31
N LYS A 75 12.87 2.73 13.32
CA LYS A 75 12.34 2.66 11.95
C LYS A 75 12.61 1.27 11.35
N PRO A 76 11.58 0.49 10.98
CA PRO A 76 11.75 -0.88 10.53
C PRO A 76 12.33 -0.99 9.11
N VAL A 77 12.16 0.03 8.28
CA VAL A 77 12.53 -0.02 6.86
C VAL A 77 13.61 1.01 6.55
N LYS A 78 14.65 0.62 5.81
CA LYS A 78 15.66 1.57 5.34
C LYS A 78 15.22 2.17 4.00
N ILE A 79 15.22 3.49 3.90
CA ILE A 79 14.83 4.21 2.70
C ILE A 79 16.10 4.63 1.94
N PRO A 80 16.37 4.06 0.75
CA PRO A 80 17.56 4.38 -0.02
C PRO A 80 17.49 5.80 -0.60
N LYS A 81 18.64 6.48 -0.65
CA LYS A 81 18.82 7.78 -1.33
C LYS A 81 19.99 7.63 -2.31
N PRO A 82 19.76 7.73 -3.64
CA PRO A 82 18.50 8.04 -4.33
C PRO A 82 17.46 6.89 -4.30
N PRO A 83 16.19 7.17 -4.66
CA PRO A 83 15.14 6.17 -4.79
C PRO A 83 15.52 5.00 -5.71
N PRO A 84 14.97 3.79 -5.49
CA PRO A 84 15.33 2.62 -6.28
C PRO A 84 14.78 2.74 -7.71
N THR A 85 15.67 2.60 -8.70
CA THR A 85 15.31 2.58 -10.13
C THR A 85 15.20 1.17 -10.69
N MET A 86 15.94 0.22 -10.12
CA MET A 86 15.93 -1.18 -10.55
C MET A 86 14.69 -1.90 -10.01
N VAL A 87 14.00 -2.65 -10.88
CA VAL A 87 12.77 -3.40 -10.56
C VAL A 87 12.93 -4.26 -9.31
N PHE A 88 14.02 -5.03 -9.21
CA PHE A 88 14.24 -5.90 -8.05
C PHE A 88 14.35 -5.12 -6.74
N LYS A 89 14.96 -3.92 -6.76
CA LYS A 89 15.06 -3.04 -5.58
C LYS A 89 13.72 -2.43 -5.20
N GLN A 90 12.91 -2.05 -6.19
CA GLN A 90 11.54 -1.56 -5.93
C GLN A 90 10.68 -2.65 -5.29
N MET A 91 10.74 -3.87 -5.82
CA MET A 91 10.02 -5.02 -5.28
C MET A 91 10.49 -5.38 -3.87
N GLU A 92 11.80 -5.35 -3.62
CA GLU A 92 12.37 -5.54 -2.28
C GLU A 92 11.92 -4.44 -1.31
N GLN A 93 11.88 -3.18 -1.75
CA GLN A 93 11.42 -2.06 -0.93
C GLN A 93 9.96 -2.24 -0.49
N VAL A 94 9.09 -2.65 -1.41
CA VAL A 94 7.69 -2.98 -1.10
C VAL A 94 7.62 -4.16 -0.13
N ALA A 95 8.43 -5.20 -0.33
CA ALA A 95 8.46 -6.37 0.57
C ALA A 95 8.87 -6.00 2.01
N GLN A 96 9.83 -5.07 2.18
CA GLN A 96 10.22 -4.55 3.49
C GLN A 96 9.06 -3.83 4.18
N PHE A 97 8.30 -3.02 3.44
CA PHE A 97 7.06 -2.41 3.96
C PHE A 97 6.06 -3.47 4.41
N LEU A 98 5.79 -4.49 3.58
CA LEU A 98 4.82 -5.53 3.91
C LEU A 98 5.20 -6.27 5.20
N LYS A 99 6.49 -6.57 5.35
CA LYS A 99 7.01 -7.20 6.57
C LYS A 99 6.83 -6.29 7.79
N ALA A 100 7.19 -5.01 7.66
CA ALA A 100 7.01 -4.04 8.73
C ALA A 100 5.53 -3.81 9.10
N ALA A 101 4.62 -3.84 8.12
CA ALA A 101 3.18 -3.75 8.36
C ALA A 101 2.64 -4.98 9.12
N GLU A 102 3.14 -6.19 8.78
CA GLU A 102 2.86 -7.41 9.54
C GLU A 102 3.34 -7.30 10.99
N ASP A 103 4.59 -6.87 11.19
CA ASP A 103 5.17 -6.71 12.53
C ASP A 103 4.49 -5.58 13.34
N TYR A 104 3.89 -4.59 12.66
CA TYR A 104 3.07 -3.56 13.30
C TYR A 104 1.73 -4.12 13.82
N GLY A 105 1.25 -5.22 13.23
CA GLY A 105 0.04 -5.93 13.64
C GLY A 105 -1.00 -6.15 12.54
N VAL A 106 -0.71 -5.78 11.28
CA VAL A 106 -1.64 -6.02 10.16
C VAL A 106 -1.79 -7.53 9.95
N VAL A 107 -3.03 -7.99 9.83
CA VAL A 107 -3.33 -9.41 9.67
C VAL A 107 -2.87 -9.87 8.29
N LYS A 108 -2.22 -11.04 8.20
CA LYS A 108 -1.70 -11.60 6.94
C LYS A 108 -2.74 -11.70 5.81
N THR A 109 -4.02 -11.84 6.16
CA THR A 109 -5.14 -11.89 5.20
C THR A 109 -5.37 -10.55 4.50
N ASP A 110 -5.01 -9.44 5.15
CA ASP A 110 -5.14 -8.09 4.63
C ASP A 110 -3.85 -7.58 3.99
N ILE A 111 -2.74 -8.31 4.10
CA ILE A 111 -1.45 -7.96 3.49
C ILE A 111 -1.45 -8.35 2.00
N PHE A 112 -1.24 -7.36 1.14
CA PHE A 112 -1.11 -7.58 -0.31
C PHE A 112 0.23 -8.23 -0.68
N GLN A 113 0.34 -8.78 -1.90
CA GLN A 113 1.61 -9.28 -2.43
C GLN A 113 2.31 -8.23 -3.29
N THR A 114 3.65 -8.17 -3.31
CA THR A 114 4.40 -7.17 -4.10
C THR A 114 3.95 -7.04 -5.56
N VAL A 115 3.54 -8.14 -6.21
CA VAL A 115 3.02 -8.15 -7.58
C VAL A 115 1.67 -7.44 -7.73
N ASP A 116 0.84 -7.43 -6.68
CA ASP A 116 -0.48 -6.76 -6.66
C ASP A 116 -0.33 -5.26 -6.86
N LEU A 117 0.69 -4.67 -6.23
CA LEU A 117 1.07 -3.28 -6.42
C LEU A 117 1.95 -3.09 -7.67
N PHE A 118 3.00 -3.90 -7.84
CA PHE A 118 4.00 -3.66 -8.87
C PHE A 118 3.45 -3.84 -10.29
N GLU A 119 2.70 -4.92 -10.52
CA GLU A 119 2.02 -5.20 -11.80
C GLU A 119 0.58 -4.69 -11.82
N GLY A 120 0.06 -4.25 -10.67
CA GLY A 120 -1.30 -3.69 -10.57
C GLY A 120 -2.41 -4.73 -10.56
N LYS A 121 -2.11 -5.99 -10.20
CA LYS A 121 -3.06 -7.11 -10.22
C LYS A 121 -4.24 -6.92 -9.26
N ASP A 122 -3.99 -6.42 -8.05
CA ASP A 122 -5.03 -6.15 -7.05
C ASP A 122 -4.70 -4.89 -6.23
N ILE A 123 -5.00 -3.71 -6.78
CA ILE A 123 -4.81 -2.44 -6.05
C ILE A 123 -5.82 -2.31 -4.90
N ALA A 124 -6.98 -2.98 -4.97
CA ALA A 124 -7.93 -2.99 -3.86
C ALA A 124 -7.34 -3.69 -2.63
N ALA A 125 -6.49 -4.73 -2.81
CA ALA A 125 -5.71 -5.31 -1.71
C ALA A 125 -4.74 -4.30 -1.10
N VAL A 126 -4.10 -3.47 -1.92
CA VAL A 126 -3.21 -2.40 -1.44
C VAL A 126 -3.99 -1.41 -0.56
N GLN A 127 -5.18 -0.98 -1.00
CA GLN A 127 -6.05 -0.12 -0.19
C GLN A 127 -6.40 -0.78 1.15
N ARG A 128 -6.76 -2.07 1.14
CA ARG A 128 -7.08 -2.81 2.38
C ARG A 128 -5.91 -2.87 3.35
N THR A 129 -4.69 -3.16 2.88
CA THR A 129 -3.50 -3.20 3.76
C THR A 129 -3.22 -1.85 4.38
N VAL A 130 -3.25 -0.77 3.59
CA VAL A 130 -2.98 0.59 4.06
C VAL A 130 -4.08 1.04 5.02
N MET A 131 -5.35 0.71 4.75
CA MET A 131 -6.47 0.98 5.64
C MET A 131 -6.33 0.25 6.98
N ALA A 132 -5.99 -1.05 6.97
CA ALA A 132 -5.76 -1.83 8.18
C ALA A 132 -4.60 -1.27 9.02
N LEU A 133 -3.51 -0.85 8.36
CA LEU A 133 -2.38 -0.19 9.01
C LEU A 133 -2.82 1.12 9.70
N GLY A 134 -3.60 1.96 9.01
CA GLY A 134 -4.14 3.20 9.55
C GLY A 134 -5.08 2.98 10.74
N SER A 135 -6.02 2.04 10.65
CA SER A 135 -6.91 1.68 11.76
C SER A 135 -6.13 1.18 12.98
N LEU A 136 -5.08 0.38 12.78
CA LEU A 136 -4.21 -0.07 13.87
C LEU A 136 -3.45 1.09 14.49
N ALA A 137 -2.91 2.00 13.67
CA ALA A 137 -2.19 3.17 14.16
C ALA A 137 -3.07 4.07 15.03
N VAL A 138 -4.31 4.32 14.60
CA VAL A 138 -5.31 5.06 15.39
C VAL A 138 -5.62 4.33 16.70
N THR A 139 -5.82 3.02 16.65
CA THR A 139 -6.17 2.21 17.82
C THR A 139 -5.03 2.14 18.84
N LYS A 140 -3.79 2.05 18.36
CA LYS A 140 -2.60 1.97 19.20
C LYS A 140 -2.35 3.25 19.97
N ASN A 141 -2.72 4.40 19.39
CA ASN A 141 -2.67 5.73 20.01
C ASN A 141 -1.35 6.03 20.74
N ASP A 142 -0.22 5.63 20.13
CA ASP A 142 1.13 5.77 20.67
C ASP A 142 1.76 7.15 20.40
N GLY A 143 0.98 8.09 19.84
CA GLY A 143 1.40 9.45 19.51
C GLY A 143 2.13 9.60 18.18
N HIS A 144 2.32 8.52 17.40
CA HIS A 144 3.00 8.59 16.09
C HIS A 144 2.04 8.78 14.92
N TYR A 145 0.75 8.51 15.12
CA TYR A 145 -0.29 8.79 14.13
C TYR A 145 -0.50 10.30 13.95
N ARG A 146 -0.60 10.74 12.70
CA ARG A 146 -0.88 12.11 12.27
C ARG A 146 -2.00 12.07 11.22
N GLY A 147 -2.92 13.01 11.33
CA GLY A 147 -4.14 13.05 10.52
C GLY A 147 -5.40 13.00 11.38
N ASP A 148 -6.55 12.87 10.72
CA ASP A 148 -7.83 12.77 11.41
C ASP A 148 -8.17 11.28 11.70
N PRO A 149 -8.29 10.87 12.98
CA PRO A 149 -8.66 9.50 13.33
C PRO A 149 -9.98 9.02 12.73
N SER A 150 -10.92 9.95 12.45
CA SER A 150 -12.20 9.63 11.81
C SER A 150 -12.04 9.05 10.40
N TRP A 151 -10.87 9.22 9.78
CA TRP A 151 -10.55 8.58 8.50
C TRP A 151 -10.45 7.06 8.60
N PHE A 152 -10.32 6.49 9.79
CA PHE A 152 -10.20 5.04 9.99
C PHE A 152 -11.22 4.48 10.98
N MET A 153 -11.96 5.34 11.68
CA MET A 153 -13.11 4.96 12.50
C MET A 153 -14.34 4.79 11.59
N LYS A 154 -15.17 3.80 11.91
CA LYS A 154 -16.45 3.53 11.24
C LYS A 154 -17.59 3.72 12.23
#